data_AF-A0A942GFK7-F1
#
_entry.id   AF-A0A942GFK7-F1
#
_cell.length_a   1.000
_cell.length_b   1.000
_cell.length_c   1.000
_cell.angle_alpha   90.00
_cell.angle_beta   90.00
_cell.angle_gamma   90.00
#
_symmetry.space_group_name_H-M   'P 1'
#
loop_
_entity.id
_entity.type
_entity.pdbx_description
1 polymer ?
#
loop_
_entity_poly.entity_id
_entity_poly.type
_entity_poly.pdbx_seq_one_letter_code
_entity_poly.pdbx_strand_id
1 'polypeptide(L)'
;MTTYPLTMPQEAAWLSSVILLVVLVAVPLGWWQTRGRSGAAASLTVTIMAAVAVLIFYLIVIAPRLTNVAIGDGLLQVNTPPYARLEISRQEILAAYLADWQEVAALAPALRTGGAAIADYRTGNFQLRNGAGAVLMTTGSRVLVLRLADSFVLLAPDDFDAFLEEFAQRVVSLESAPLAELAATALVEPQGMPPVARIVFLALGLLVLLLGYLIRFKKMLFLLSGYDERKVKDKDALAYFAGNFVMLIGFAMLVVQFFALRGIIVFGVAMIPLSIYAIHRMNKL
;
A
#
# COMPACT_ATOMS: atom_id res chain seq x y z
N MET A 1 24.49 16.84 9.23
CA MET A 1 23.29 16.75 8.38
C MET A 1 22.17 17.51 9.08
N THR A 2 21.60 18.50 8.43
CA THR A 2 20.43 19.23 8.94
C THR A 2 19.17 18.48 8.53
N THR A 3 18.23 18.26 9.45
CA THR A 3 17.01 17.48 9.18
C THR A 3 15.77 18.35 9.24
N TYR A 4 14.92 18.25 8.23
CA TYR A 4 13.65 18.94 8.12
C TYR A 4 12.51 17.90 8.18
N PRO A 5 11.67 17.90 9.22
CA PRO A 5 10.56 16.97 9.33
C PRO A 5 9.41 17.38 8.40
N LEU A 6 8.51 16.43 8.15
CA LEU A 6 7.17 16.71 7.63
C LEU A 6 6.14 16.22 8.64
N THR A 7 5.44 17.16 9.26
CA THR A 7 4.40 16.84 10.24
C THR A 7 3.07 16.60 9.56
N MET A 8 2.32 15.65 10.13
CA MET A 8 0.98 15.35 9.65
C MET A 8 0.01 16.43 10.14
N PRO A 9 -0.89 16.95 9.28
CA PRO A 9 -1.87 17.96 9.70
C PRO A 9 -2.73 17.47 10.87
N GLN A 10 -3.16 18.41 11.72
CA GLN A 10 -3.93 18.10 12.94
C GLN A 10 -5.22 17.33 12.66
N GLU A 11 -5.81 17.52 11.47
CA GLU A 11 -6.96 16.75 11.00
C GLU A 11 -6.65 15.25 10.82
N ALA A 12 -5.48 14.92 10.32
CA ALA A 12 -5.08 13.52 10.23
C ALA A 12 -4.77 12.94 11.63
N ALA A 13 -4.30 13.77 12.56
CA ALA A 13 -3.96 13.37 13.92
C ALA A 13 -5.17 12.88 14.74
N TRP A 14 -6.35 13.49 14.58
CA TRP A 14 -7.56 13.02 15.27
C TRP A 14 -8.03 11.67 14.71
N LEU A 15 -7.97 11.48 13.38
CA LEU A 15 -8.37 10.23 12.73
C LEU A 15 -7.48 9.07 13.20
N SER A 16 -6.17 9.29 13.28
CA SER A 16 -5.24 8.32 13.85
C SER A 16 -5.57 7.97 15.31
N SER A 17 -5.97 8.95 16.11
CA SER A 17 -6.32 8.73 17.52
C SER A 17 -7.57 7.88 17.66
N VAL A 18 -8.57 8.08 16.81
CA VAL A 18 -9.79 7.25 16.76
C VAL A 18 -9.47 5.82 16.36
N ILE A 19 -8.66 5.60 15.32
CA ILE A 19 -8.25 4.26 14.89
C ILE A 19 -7.50 3.53 16.01
N LEU A 20 -6.59 4.22 16.70
CA LEU A 20 -5.87 3.65 17.84
C LEU A 20 -6.80 3.29 18.99
N LEU A 21 -7.80 4.12 19.30
CA LEU A 21 -8.81 3.81 20.31
C LEU A 21 -9.58 2.53 19.95
N VAL A 22 -10.00 2.39 18.69
CA VAL A 22 -10.68 1.17 18.21
C VAL A 22 -9.81 -0.06 18.39
N VAL A 23 -8.54 0.02 18.00
CA VAL A 23 -7.57 -1.08 18.17
C VAL A 23 -7.38 -1.42 19.66
N LEU A 24 -7.25 -0.40 20.51
CA LEU A 24 -7.06 -0.55 21.95
C LEU A 24 -8.27 -1.15 22.66
N VAL A 25 -9.47 -0.96 22.12
CA VAL A 25 -10.72 -1.56 22.62
C VAL A 25 -10.94 -2.97 22.07
N ALA A 26 -10.69 -3.19 20.77
CA ALA A 26 -10.93 -4.45 20.08
C ALA A 26 -10.07 -5.61 20.60
N VAL A 27 -8.80 -5.37 20.94
CA VAL A 27 -7.89 -6.41 21.46
C VAL A 27 -8.37 -6.97 22.82
N PRO A 28 -8.65 -6.15 23.85
CA PRO A 28 -9.18 -6.65 25.12
C PRO A 28 -10.57 -7.29 25.00
N LEU A 29 -11.45 -6.76 24.14
CA LEU A 29 -12.76 -7.37 23.87
C LEU A 29 -12.63 -8.75 23.22
N GLY A 30 -11.75 -8.88 22.23
CA GLY A 30 -11.43 -10.17 21.60
C GLY A 30 -10.87 -11.15 22.62
N TRP A 31 -9.93 -10.69 23.46
CA TRP A 31 -9.40 -11.50 24.55
C TRP A 31 -10.48 -11.94 25.54
N TRP A 32 -11.37 -11.04 25.95
CA TRP A 32 -12.49 -11.35 26.85
C TRP A 32 -13.46 -12.37 26.24
N GLN A 33 -13.80 -12.26 24.96
CA GLN A 33 -14.63 -13.25 24.26
C GLN A 33 -13.96 -14.63 24.18
N THR A 34 -12.63 -14.67 24.08
CA THR A 34 -11.89 -15.94 24.03
C THR A 34 -11.63 -16.58 25.39
N ARG A 35 -11.91 -15.88 26.49
CA ARG A 35 -11.56 -16.30 27.87
C ARG A 35 -12.22 -17.61 28.34
N GLY A 36 -13.29 -18.06 27.68
CA GLY A 36 -13.97 -19.35 27.93
C GLY A 36 -13.65 -20.46 26.93
N ARG A 37 -12.81 -20.21 25.91
CA ARG A 37 -12.42 -21.17 24.87
C ARG A 37 -10.96 -21.58 25.08
N SER A 38 -10.73 -22.67 25.80
CA SER A 38 -9.39 -23.25 25.97
C SER A 38 -9.00 -24.06 24.72
N GLY A 39 -8.21 -23.45 23.84
CA GLY A 39 -7.64 -24.14 22.69
C GLY A 39 -6.60 -23.30 21.96
N ALA A 40 -5.66 -23.95 21.26
CA ALA A 40 -4.61 -23.29 20.48
C ALA A 40 -5.15 -22.27 19.44
N ALA A 41 -6.40 -22.43 19.00
CA ALA A 41 -7.07 -21.49 18.10
C ALA A 41 -7.39 -20.13 18.77
N ALA A 42 -7.73 -20.13 20.06
CA ALA A 42 -8.02 -18.91 20.81
C ALA A 42 -6.75 -18.08 21.04
N SER A 43 -5.64 -18.72 21.41
CA SER A 43 -4.35 -18.03 21.57
C SER A 43 -3.84 -17.48 20.24
N LEU A 44 -3.93 -18.25 19.14
CA LEU A 44 -3.52 -17.79 17.82
C LEU A 44 -4.29 -16.54 17.36
N THR A 45 -5.60 -16.50 17.60
CA THR A 45 -6.45 -15.36 17.22
C THR A 45 -6.02 -14.09 17.96
N VAL A 46 -5.80 -14.17 19.28
CA VAL A 46 -5.34 -13.03 20.08
C VAL A 46 -3.94 -12.57 19.66
N THR A 47 -3.03 -13.50 19.35
CA THR A 47 -1.69 -13.17 18.84
C THR A 47 -1.76 -12.43 17.50
N ILE A 48 -2.58 -12.88 16.55
CA ILE A 48 -2.76 -12.20 15.26
C ILE A 48 -3.33 -10.80 15.48
N MET A 49 -4.36 -10.65 16.31
CA MET A 49 -4.96 -9.35 16.63
C MET A 49 -3.94 -8.40 17.27
N ALA A 50 -3.11 -8.90 18.19
CA ALA A 50 -2.05 -8.11 18.81
C ALA A 50 -0.97 -7.71 17.79
N ALA A 51 -0.55 -8.62 16.90
CA ALA A 51 0.43 -8.32 15.85
C ALA A 51 -0.10 -7.26 14.88
N VAL A 52 -1.36 -7.38 14.45
CA VAL A 52 -2.03 -6.37 13.60
C VAL A 52 -2.15 -5.04 14.33
N ALA A 53 -2.48 -5.04 15.62
CA ALA A 53 -2.54 -3.83 16.44
C ALA A 53 -1.18 -3.11 16.51
N VAL A 54 -0.09 -3.84 16.76
CA VAL A 54 1.28 -3.29 16.78
C VAL A 54 1.65 -2.73 15.41
N LEU A 55 1.32 -3.43 14.32
CA LEU A 55 1.57 -2.95 12.97
C LEU A 55 0.81 -1.65 12.68
N ILE A 56 -0.48 -1.58 13.04
CA ILE A 56 -1.29 -0.37 12.88
C ILE A 56 -0.70 0.78 13.71
N PHE A 57 -0.33 0.51 14.97
CA PHE A 57 0.31 1.51 15.82
C PHE A 57 1.61 2.04 15.22
N TYR A 58 2.46 1.17 14.69
CA TYR A 58 3.69 1.56 14.01
C TYR A 58 3.40 2.45 12.80
N LEU A 59 2.47 2.04 11.92
CA LEU A 59 2.14 2.79 10.69
C LEU A 59 1.53 4.16 10.98
N ILE A 60 0.80 4.30 12.08
CA ILE A 60 0.07 5.51 12.41
C ILE A 60 0.88 6.47 13.29
N VAL A 61 1.63 5.97 14.25
CA VAL A 61 2.31 6.81 15.26
C VAL A 61 3.79 6.96 14.96
N ILE A 62 4.46 5.86 14.61
CA ILE A 62 5.91 5.83 14.48
C ILE A 62 6.33 6.28 13.08
N ALA A 63 5.75 5.69 12.03
CA ALA A 63 6.15 5.95 10.65
C ALA A 63 6.06 7.45 10.25
N PRO A 64 4.99 8.20 10.58
CA PRO A 64 4.93 9.63 10.24
C PRO A 64 5.99 10.46 10.96
N ARG A 65 6.32 10.13 12.22
CA ARG A 65 7.35 10.85 13.00
C ARG A 65 8.77 10.62 12.48
N LEU A 66 8.97 9.54 11.75
CA LEU A 66 10.24 9.23 11.10
C LEU A 66 10.35 9.85 9.70
N THR A 67 9.30 10.54 9.21
CA THR A 67 9.31 11.18 7.90
C THR A 67 10.09 12.48 7.96
N ASN A 68 11.22 12.54 7.25
CA ASN A 68 12.11 13.69 7.22
C ASN A 68 12.94 13.72 5.93
N VAL A 69 13.47 14.91 5.64
CA VAL A 69 14.51 15.12 4.64
C VAL A 69 15.76 15.64 5.34
N ALA A 70 16.92 15.06 5.04
CA ALA A 70 18.19 15.46 5.61
C ALA A 70 19.12 15.98 4.52
N ILE A 71 19.70 17.16 4.74
CA ILE A 71 20.73 17.75 3.88
C ILE A 71 22.10 17.51 4.52
N GLY A 72 22.98 16.86 3.77
CA GLY A 72 24.41 16.74 4.05
C GLY A 72 25.25 17.50 3.03
N ASP A 73 26.57 17.33 3.10
CA ASP A 73 27.52 17.98 2.19
C ASP A 73 27.43 17.38 0.78
N GLY A 74 26.49 17.90 -0.03
CA GLY A 74 26.22 17.41 -1.40
C GLY A 74 25.39 16.12 -1.48
N LEU A 75 24.81 15.68 -0.37
CA LEU A 75 23.93 14.52 -0.28
C LEU A 75 22.56 14.93 0.28
N LEU A 76 21.48 14.48 -0.37
CA LEU A 76 20.11 14.67 0.09
C LEU A 76 19.49 13.32 0.45
N GLN A 77 19.07 13.14 1.69
CA GLN A 77 18.37 11.93 2.11
C GLN A 77 16.88 12.22 2.31
N VAL A 78 16.03 11.46 1.66
CA VAL A 78 14.56 11.57 1.79
C VAL A 78 14.05 10.29 2.44
N ASN A 79 13.51 10.40 3.65
CA ASN A 79 13.01 9.27 4.41
C ASN A 79 11.49 9.42 4.56
N THR A 80 10.73 8.50 3.96
CA THR A 80 9.26 8.43 4.04
C THR A 80 8.81 7.03 4.46
N PRO A 81 9.05 6.58 5.71
CA PRO A 81 8.72 5.23 6.13
C PRO A 81 7.20 4.98 6.11
N PRO A 82 6.76 3.74 5.86
CA PRO A 82 7.53 2.57 5.41
C PRO A 82 7.74 2.53 3.88
N TYR A 83 7.52 3.63 3.17
CA TYR A 83 7.29 3.67 1.73
C TYR A 83 8.58 3.80 0.90
N ALA A 84 9.41 4.79 1.20
CA ALA A 84 10.64 5.03 0.47
C ALA A 84 11.73 5.61 1.36
N ARG A 85 12.97 5.20 1.09
CA ARG A 85 14.19 5.86 1.57
C ARG A 85 15.08 6.07 0.35
N LEU A 86 15.38 7.32 0.07
CA LEU A 86 16.25 7.72 -1.03
C LEU A 86 17.47 8.46 -0.49
N GLU A 87 18.61 8.18 -1.06
CA GLU A 87 19.84 8.96 -0.86
C GLU A 87 20.25 9.44 -2.25
N ILE A 88 20.23 10.75 -2.45
CA ILE A 88 20.41 11.40 -3.75
C ILE A 88 21.69 12.22 -3.66
N SER A 89 22.67 11.83 -4.46
CA SER A 89 23.91 12.60 -4.60
C SER A 89 23.70 13.80 -5.53
N ARG A 90 24.44 14.89 -5.34
CA ARG A 90 24.42 16.06 -6.23
C ARG A 90 24.51 15.71 -7.73
N GLN A 91 25.29 14.69 -8.09
CA GLN A 91 25.54 14.28 -9.47
C GLN A 91 24.34 13.60 -10.14
N GLU A 92 23.40 13.07 -9.35
CA GLU A 92 22.20 12.40 -9.84
C GLU A 92 21.08 13.39 -10.18
N ILE A 93 21.19 14.63 -9.67
CA ILE A 93 20.23 15.70 -9.86
C ILE A 93 20.48 16.31 -11.24
N LEU A 94 19.58 16.02 -12.18
CA LEU A 94 19.63 16.59 -13.53
C LEU A 94 19.12 18.03 -13.56
N ALA A 95 18.07 18.32 -12.78
CA ALA A 95 17.51 19.66 -12.63
C ALA A 95 16.83 19.80 -11.26
N ALA A 96 16.89 21.00 -10.69
CA ALA A 96 16.20 21.36 -9.46
C ALA A 96 15.47 22.70 -9.65
N TYR A 97 14.16 22.71 -9.44
CA TYR A 97 13.34 23.91 -9.64
C TYR A 97 12.14 23.94 -8.71
N LEU A 98 11.58 25.13 -8.49
CA LEU A 98 10.34 25.31 -7.77
C LEU A 98 9.16 25.19 -8.72
N ALA A 99 8.12 24.48 -8.29
CA ALA A 99 6.87 24.40 -9.03
C ALA A 99 5.68 24.36 -8.06
N ASP A 100 4.57 24.93 -8.51
CA ASP A 100 3.26 24.62 -7.96
C ASP A 100 2.53 23.70 -8.95
N TRP A 101 2.14 22.51 -8.51
CA TRP A 101 1.45 21.57 -9.41
C TRP A 101 0.00 21.97 -9.72
N GLN A 102 -0.56 22.98 -9.07
CA GLN A 102 -1.83 23.59 -9.47
C GLN A 102 -1.65 24.42 -10.73
N GLU A 103 -0.49 25.06 -10.89
CA GLU A 103 -0.10 25.78 -12.12
C GLU A 103 0.42 24.80 -13.18
N VAL A 104 1.25 23.85 -12.77
CA VAL A 104 1.84 22.83 -13.65
C VAL A 104 1.15 21.48 -13.41
N ALA A 105 -0.04 21.32 -13.99
CA ALA A 105 -0.86 20.12 -13.80
C ALA A 105 -0.13 18.80 -14.13
N ALA A 106 0.88 18.82 -15.01
CA ALA A 106 1.70 17.64 -15.34
C ALA A 106 2.42 17.04 -14.12
N LEU A 107 2.79 17.88 -13.15
CA LEU A 107 3.46 17.49 -11.91
C LEU A 107 2.48 17.11 -10.79
N ALA A 108 1.17 17.22 -11.03
CA ALA A 108 0.19 16.87 -10.03
C ALA A 108 0.20 15.36 -9.76
N PRO A 109 0.07 14.91 -8.51
CA PRO A 109 -0.01 13.50 -8.19
C PRO A 109 -1.30 12.91 -8.77
N ALA A 110 -1.18 11.87 -9.60
CA ALA A 110 -2.30 11.22 -10.28
C ALA A 110 -2.71 9.90 -9.62
N LEU A 111 -1.74 9.00 -9.39
CA LEU A 111 -1.99 7.67 -8.83
C LEU A 111 -1.08 7.43 -7.62
N ARG A 112 -1.66 6.87 -6.56
CA ARG A 112 -0.91 6.47 -5.36
C ARG A 112 -0.37 5.06 -5.55
N THR A 113 0.94 4.93 -5.79
CA THR A 113 1.58 3.63 -6.05
C THR A 113 2.11 3.00 -4.76
N GLY A 114 2.53 3.78 -3.78
CA GLY A 114 2.97 3.23 -2.50
C GLY A 114 3.30 4.34 -1.53
N GLY A 115 2.28 4.93 -0.93
CA GLY A 115 2.39 6.10 -0.08
C GLY A 115 1.14 6.35 0.76
N ALA A 116 1.19 7.39 1.61
CA ALA A 116 0.05 7.93 2.35
C ALA A 116 -0.44 9.22 1.69
N ALA A 117 -1.75 9.41 1.65
CA ALA A 117 -2.38 10.63 1.19
C ALA A 117 -3.60 10.93 2.08
N ILE A 118 -3.58 12.06 2.79
CA ILE A 118 -4.69 12.53 3.63
C ILE A 118 -4.78 14.04 3.46
N ALA A 119 -5.91 14.53 2.94
CA ALA A 119 -6.05 15.94 2.52
C ALA A 119 -4.87 16.35 1.62
N ASP A 120 -4.12 17.38 2.02
CA ASP A 120 -2.96 17.91 1.30
C ASP A 120 -1.64 17.22 1.66
N TYR A 121 -1.64 16.39 2.71
CA TYR A 121 -0.46 15.61 3.11
C TYR A 121 -0.27 14.43 2.16
N ARG A 122 0.91 14.36 1.52
CA ARG A 122 1.28 13.29 0.59
C ARG A 122 2.71 12.82 0.87
N THR A 123 2.87 11.53 1.16
CA THR A 123 4.19 10.92 1.40
C THR A 123 4.36 9.57 0.74
N GLY A 124 5.56 9.29 0.24
CA GLY A 124 5.91 8.02 -0.39
C GLY A 124 5.81 8.07 -1.92
N ASN A 125 5.57 6.92 -2.54
CA ASN A 125 5.60 6.74 -3.99
C ASN A 125 4.24 7.09 -4.62
N PHE A 126 4.30 7.95 -5.63
CA PHE A 126 3.17 8.33 -6.48
C PHE A 126 3.58 8.25 -7.95
N GLN A 127 2.57 8.24 -8.81
CA GLN A 127 2.72 8.54 -10.22
C GLN A 127 2.14 9.94 -10.46
N LEU A 128 2.87 10.78 -11.18
CA LEU A 128 2.43 12.11 -11.57
C LEU A 128 1.50 12.03 -12.80
N ARG A 129 0.82 13.13 -13.14
CA ARG A 129 -0.08 13.19 -14.31
C ARG A 129 0.64 13.01 -15.64
N ASN A 130 1.93 13.35 -15.70
CA ASN A 130 2.79 13.01 -16.83
C ASN A 130 3.25 11.54 -16.83
N GLY A 131 2.64 10.64 -16.05
CA GLY A 131 2.98 9.22 -16.03
C GLY A 131 4.30 8.86 -15.32
N ALA A 132 5.13 9.85 -14.97
CA ALA A 132 6.40 9.60 -14.30
C ALA A 132 6.22 9.13 -12.85
N GLY A 133 7.09 8.24 -12.40
CA GLY A 133 7.18 7.86 -10.98
C GLY A 133 7.81 8.99 -10.17
N ALA A 134 7.26 9.24 -8.99
CA ALA A 134 7.76 10.27 -8.10
C ALA A 134 7.69 9.87 -6.62
N VAL A 135 8.70 10.29 -5.86
CA VAL A 135 8.66 10.25 -4.39
C VAL A 135 8.23 11.62 -3.88
N LEU A 136 7.15 11.65 -3.11
CA LEU A 136 6.57 12.85 -2.55
C LEU A 136 6.83 12.89 -1.05
N MET A 137 7.11 14.08 -0.55
CA MET A 137 7.12 14.43 0.86
C MET A 137 6.66 15.88 0.97
N THR A 138 5.36 16.12 1.08
CA THR A 138 4.79 17.47 0.97
C THR A 138 3.44 17.61 1.68
N THR A 139 3.20 18.83 2.17
CA THR A 139 1.93 19.35 2.69
C THR A 139 1.51 20.57 1.84
N GLY A 140 0.88 20.32 0.70
CA GLY A 140 0.43 21.38 -0.21
C GLY A 140 0.91 21.18 -1.65
N SER A 141 0.77 22.22 -2.48
CA SER A 141 1.05 22.15 -3.92
C SER A 141 2.37 22.77 -4.38
N ARG A 142 2.89 23.71 -3.60
CA ARG A 142 4.21 24.32 -3.82
C ARG A 142 5.30 23.38 -3.33
N VAL A 143 6.17 22.94 -4.24
CA VAL A 143 7.19 21.93 -3.98
C VAL A 143 8.51 22.27 -4.65
N LEU A 144 9.61 21.84 -4.04
CA LEU A 144 10.88 21.67 -4.71
C LEU A 144 10.81 20.40 -5.53
N VAL A 145 11.03 20.52 -6.84
CA VAL A 145 11.06 19.40 -7.78
C VAL A 145 12.51 19.10 -8.14
N LEU A 146 12.92 17.87 -7.87
CA LEU A 146 14.18 17.33 -8.32
C LEU A 146 13.90 16.33 -9.43
N ARG A 147 14.53 16.55 -10.57
CA ARG A 147 14.51 15.60 -11.68
C ARG A 147 15.74 14.72 -11.59
N LEU A 148 15.52 13.42 -11.51
CA LEU A 148 16.53 12.38 -11.63
C LEU A 148 16.45 11.76 -13.03
N ALA A 149 17.32 10.80 -13.34
CA ALA A 149 17.33 10.12 -14.64
C ALA A 149 15.98 9.44 -14.97
N ASP A 150 15.40 8.72 -14.01
CA ASP A 150 14.23 7.87 -14.23
C ASP A 150 13.02 8.23 -13.35
N SER A 151 13.14 9.23 -12.47
CA SER A 151 12.08 9.59 -11.52
C SER A 151 12.14 11.05 -11.07
N PHE A 152 11.09 11.48 -10.40
CA PHE A 152 11.00 12.80 -9.78
C PHE A 152 10.97 12.70 -8.26
N VAL A 153 11.47 13.73 -7.58
CA VAL A 153 11.36 13.85 -6.13
C VAL A 153 10.77 15.23 -5.81
N LEU A 154 9.62 15.23 -5.14
CA LEU A 154 8.84 16.42 -4.83
C LEU A 154 8.86 16.62 -3.31
N LEU A 155 9.47 17.71 -2.87
CA LEU A 155 9.74 17.97 -1.45
C LEU A 155 9.13 19.31 -1.03
N ALA A 156 8.41 19.30 0.08
CA ALA A 156 7.99 20.47 0.82
C ALA A 156 7.92 20.11 2.32
N PRO A 157 9.06 20.09 3.03
CA PRO A 157 9.05 19.93 4.49
C PRO A 157 8.38 21.12 5.18
N ASP A 158 8.15 21.00 6.50
CA ASP A 158 7.42 22.01 7.28
C ASP A 158 8.07 23.39 7.24
N ASP A 159 9.40 23.46 7.37
CA ASP A 159 10.18 24.69 7.25
C ASP A 159 10.75 24.85 5.85
N PHE A 160 9.84 25.09 4.89
CA PHE A 160 10.14 25.02 3.47
C PHE A 160 11.15 26.08 3.02
N ASP A 161 11.02 27.33 3.48
CA ASP A 161 11.89 28.42 3.03
C ASP A 161 13.33 28.23 3.55
N ALA A 162 13.51 27.84 4.82
CA ALA A 162 14.83 27.54 5.37
C ALA A 162 15.48 26.32 4.69
N PHE A 163 14.68 25.31 4.36
CA PHE A 163 15.13 24.15 3.59
C PHE A 163 15.63 24.54 2.19
N LEU A 164 14.92 25.43 1.49
CA LEU A 164 15.30 25.88 0.15
C LEU A 164 16.61 26.66 0.16
N GLU A 165 16.81 27.55 1.14
CA GLU A 165 18.04 28.31 1.29
C GLU A 165 19.23 27.37 1.52
N GLU A 166 19.11 26.39 2.42
CA GLU A 166 20.18 25.43 2.67
C GLU A 166 20.43 24.52 1.46
N PHE A 167 19.39 24.05 0.78
CA PHE A 167 19.50 23.24 -0.43
C PHE A 167 20.26 23.98 -1.53
N ALA A 168 19.90 25.24 -1.80
CA ALA A 168 20.54 26.06 -2.83
C ALA A 168 22.03 26.33 -2.53
N GLN A 169 22.39 26.46 -1.25
CA GLN A 169 23.78 26.68 -0.83
C GLN A 169 24.65 25.42 -0.87
N ARG A 170 24.08 24.26 -0.49
CA ARG A 170 24.86 23.02 -0.25
C ARG A 170 24.77 21.97 -1.35
N VAL A 171 23.73 22.02 -2.18
CA VAL A 171 23.41 20.96 -3.15
C VAL A 171 23.51 21.49 -4.57
N VAL A 172 22.50 22.22 -5.06
CA VAL A 172 22.40 22.71 -6.45
C VAL A 172 21.60 24.01 -6.49
N SER A 173 21.98 24.94 -7.37
CA SER A 173 21.23 26.18 -7.62
C SER A 173 19.88 25.92 -8.30
N LEU A 174 18.86 26.67 -7.93
CA LEU A 174 17.52 26.51 -8.48
C LEU A 174 17.42 27.10 -9.90
N GLU A 175 16.95 26.30 -10.84
CA GLU A 175 16.67 26.69 -12.22
C GLU A 175 15.18 27.01 -12.43
N SER A 176 14.84 27.62 -13.56
CA SER A 176 13.44 27.83 -13.99
C SER A 176 12.83 26.55 -14.54
N ALA A 177 11.57 26.26 -14.22
CA ALA A 177 10.91 25.01 -14.60
C ALA A 177 10.90 24.76 -16.13
N PRO A 178 11.39 23.60 -16.62
CA PRO A 178 11.41 23.29 -18.06
C PRO A 178 10.03 22.79 -18.53
N LEU A 179 9.07 23.72 -18.64
CA LEU A 179 7.65 23.45 -18.97
C LEU A 179 7.46 22.64 -20.27
N ALA A 180 8.30 22.86 -21.29
CA ALA A 180 8.20 22.17 -22.58
C ALA A 180 8.62 20.69 -22.51
N GLU A 181 9.55 20.35 -21.62
CA GLU A 181 10.10 18.98 -21.51
C GLU A 181 9.20 18.09 -20.63
N LEU A 182 8.53 18.69 -19.63
CA LEU A 182 7.60 18.00 -18.74
C LEU A 182 6.35 17.46 -19.44
N ALA A 183 5.96 18.07 -20.57
CA ALA A 183 4.87 17.59 -21.41
C ALA A 183 5.25 16.36 -22.25
N ALA A 184 6.54 16.18 -22.57
CA ALA A 184 7.02 15.09 -23.42
C ALA A 184 7.13 13.74 -22.67
N THR A 185 7.34 13.76 -21.35
CA THR A 185 7.45 12.56 -20.51
C THR A 185 6.11 11.84 -20.29
N ALA A 186 4.98 12.45 -20.71
CA ALA A 186 3.61 11.96 -20.55
C ALA A 186 3.25 10.64 -21.27
N LEU A 187 4.18 10.06 -22.02
CA LEU A 187 3.95 8.88 -22.87
C LEU A 187 4.49 7.56 -22.30
N VAL A 188 5.07 7.55 -21.10
CA VAL A 188 5.53 6.32 -20.46
C VAL A 188 4.35 5.63 -19.75
N GLU A 189 3.84 4.56 -20.34
CA GLU A 189 2.78 3.75 -19.74
C GLU A 189 3.20 3.22 -18.35
N PRO A 190 2.27 3.16 -17.37
CA PRO A 190 2.56 2.66 -16.03
C PRO A 190 3.07 1.22 -16.07
N GLN A 191 4.31 1.01 -15.64
CA GLN A 191 4.87 -0.33 -15.48
C GLN A 191 4.30 -1.02 -14.22
N GLY A 192 3.13 -1.61 -14.37
CA GLY A 192 2.63 -2.68 -13.49
C GLY A 192 2.14 -2.28 -12.09
N MET A 193 1.67 -3.29 -11.35
CA MET A 193 1.17 -3.13 -9.98
C MET A 193 2.33 -2.78 -9.03
N PRO A 194 2.18 -1.79 -8.13
CA PRO A 194 3.27 -1.36 -7.25
C PRO A 194 3.70 -2.44 -6.25
N PRO A 195 4.97 -2.45 -5.79
CA PRO A 195 5.53 -3.53 -4.98
C PRO A 195 4.75 -3.82 -3.70
N VAL A 196 4.28 -2.78 -3.00
CA VAL A 196 3.49 -2.93 -1.77
C VAL A 196 2.15 -3.61 -2.06
N ALA A 197 1.45 -3.20 -3.12
CA ALA A 197 0.22 -3.87 -3.53
C ALA A 197 0.48 -5.33 -3.90
N ARG A 198 1.60 -5.63 -4.57
CA ARG A 198 1.98 -7.02 -4.88
C ARG A 198 2.14 -7.87 -3.62
N ILE A 199 2.85 -7.35 -2.62
CA ILE A 199 3.04 -8.04 -1.34
C ILE A 199 1.70 -8.26 -0.62
N VAL A 200 0.84 -7.23 -0.57
CA VAL A 200 -0.48 -7.32 0.07
C VAL A 200 -1.36 -8.38 -0.62
N PHE A 201 -1.47 -8.34 -1.94
CA PHE A 201 -2.27 -9.32 -2.68
C PHE A 201 -1.68 -10.73 -2.62
N LEU A 202 -0.35 -10.87 -2.58
CA LEU A 202 0.31 -12.16 -2.39
C LEU A 202 -0.01 -12.73 -1.00
N ALA A 203 0.07 -11.91 0.05
CA ALA A 203 -0.30 -12.31 1.41
C ALA A 203 -1.78 -12.70 1.51
N LEU A 204 -2.69 -11.90 0.90
CA LEU A 204 -4.12 -12.22 0.83
C LEU A 204 -4.37 -13.52 0.05
N GLY A 205 -3.73 -13.71 -1.10
CA GLY A 205 -3.86 -14.93 -1.90
C GLY A 205 -3.42 -16.18 -1.15
N LEU A 206 -2.29 -16.11 -0.43
CA LEU A 206 -1.82 -17.19 0.45
C LEU A 206 -2.78 -17.45 1.62
N LEU A 207 -3.31 -16.41 2.26
CA LEU A 207 -4.30 -16.54 3.33
C LEU A 207 -5.58 -17.22 2.86
N VAL A 208 -6.08 -16.82 1.68
CA VAL A 208 -7.28 -17.42 1.07
C VAL A 208 -7.00 -18.89 0.69
N LEU A 209 -5.82 -19.20 0.15
CA LEU A 209 -5.41 -20.59 -0.11
C LEU A 209 -5.37 -21.43 1.17
N LEU A 210 -4.81 -20.88 2.26
CA LEU A 210 -4.75 -21.55 3.55
C LEU A 210 -6.17 -21.83 4.08
N LEU A 211 -7.08 -20.85 4.01
CA LEU A 211 -8.48 -21.03 4.39
C LEU A 211 -9.15 -22.13 3.55
N GLY A 212 -8.96 -22.11 2.22
CA GLY A 212 -9.48 -23.14 1.33
C GLY A 212 -8.93 -24.54 1.64
N TYR A 213 -7.64 -24.63 1.98
CA TYR A 213 -6.99 -25.87 2.41
C TYR A 213 -7.60 -26.40 3.72
N LEU A 214 -7.81 -25.53 4.72
CA LEU A 214 -8.44 -25.91 5.99
C LEU A 214 -9.90 -26.36 5.79
N ILE A 215 -10.64 -25.70 4.90
CA ILE A 215 -12.01 -26.11 4.57
C ILE A 215 -12.00 -27.47 3.89
N ARG A 216 -11.16 -27.69 2.85
CA ARG A 216 -11.15 -28.94 2.07
C ARG A 216 -10.63 -30.15 2.87
N PHE A 217 -9.45 -30.02 3.47
CA PHE A 217 -8.71 -31.17 4.01
C PHE A 217 -8.93 -31.36 5.51
N LYS A 218 -9.16 -30.27 6.26
CA LYS A 218 -9.44 -30.32 7.70
C LYS A 218 -10.94 -30.24 8.02
N LYS A 219 -11.80 -30.11 7.01
CA LYS A 219 -13.27 -30.04 7.13
C LYS A 219 -13.73 -28.96 8.12
N MET A 220 -12.97 -27.86 8.22
CA MET A 220 -13.27 -26.74 9.12
C MET A 220 -14.39 -25.85 8.55
N LEU A 221 -15.58 -26.42 8.40
CA LEU A 221 -16.75 -25.79 7.80
C LEU A 221 -17.30 -24.61 8.60
N PHE A 222 -16.98 -24.52 9.89
CA PHE A 222 -17.35 -23.35 10.72
C PHE A 222 -16.70 -22.04 10.24
N LEU A 223 -15.67 -22.10 9.39
CA LEU A 223 -15.08 -20.94 8.72
C LEU A 223 -16.00 -20.34 7.65
N LEU A 224 -17.00 -21.10 7.18
CA LEU A 224 -18.02 -20.60 6.26
C LEU A 224 -19.03 -19.78 7.06
N SER A 225 -19.15 -18.50 6.72
CA SER A 225 -20.17 -17.62 7.32
C SER A 225 -21.57 -18.21 7.10
N GLY A 226 -22.32 -18.37 8.20
CA GLY A 226 -23.67 -18.91 8.16
C GLY A 226 -23.78 -20.45 8.10
N TYR A 227 -22.69 -21.19 8.25
CA TYR A 227 -22.73 -22.64 8.36
C TYR A 227 -23.44 -23.10 9.64
N ASP A 228 -24.48 -23.92 9.48
CA ASP A 228 -25.20 -24.59 10.56
C ASP A 228 -25.06 -26.11 10.38
N GLU A 229 -24.33 -26.73 11.30
CA GLU A 229 -24.01 -28.15 11.28
C GLU A 229 -25.26 -29.05 11.31
N ARG A 230 -26.39 -28.53 11.83
CA ARG A 230 -27.66 -29.28 11.93
C ARG A 230 -28.41 -29.36 10.61
N LYS A 231 -28.12 -28.46 9.67
CA LYS A 231 -28.83 -28.34 8.38
C LYS A 231 -28.11 -29.02 7.24
N VAL A 232 -26.82 -29.32 7.39
CA VAL A 232 -25.98 -29.88 6.31
C VAL A 232 -25.91 -31.39 6.44
N LYS A 233 -26.50 -32.08 5.45
CA LYS A 233 -26.59 -33.54 5.38
C LYS A 233 -25.25 -34.20 5.01
N ASP A 234 -24.49 -33.57 4.10
CA ASP A 234 -23.19 -34.06 3.64
C ASP A 234 -22.10 -32.99 3.83
N LYS A 235 -21.29 -33.16 4.87
CA LYS A 235 -20.18 -32.26 5.21
C LYS A 235 -19.00 -32.45 4.27
N ASP A 236 -18.83 -33.64 3.72
CA ASP A 236 -17.65 -33.99 2.92
C ASP A 236 -17.78 -33.40 1.53
N ALA A 237 -18.97 -33.51 0.93
CA ALA A 237 -19.28 -32.83 -0.32
C ALA A 237 -19.16 -31.30 -0.19
N LEU A 238 -19.68 -30.72 0.90
CA LEU A 238 -19.61 -29.28 1.13
C LEU A 238 -18.16 -28.79 1.34
N ALA A 239 -17.38 -29.51 2.15
CA ALA A 239 -15.96 -29.20 2.39
C ALA A 239 -15.15 -29.28 1.09
N TYR A 240 -15.38 -30.31 0.29
CA TYR A 240 -14.72 -30.47 -1.00
C TYR A 240 -15.06 -29.34 -1.96
N PHE A 241 -16.34 -28.97 -2.07
CA PHE A 241 -16.80 -27.91 -2.96
C PHE A 241 -16.31 -26.53 -2.52
N ALA A 242 -16.65 -26.12 -1.31
CA ALA A 242 -16.32 -24.80 -0.79
C ALA A 242 -14.80 -24.62 -0.68
N GLY A 243 -14.09 -25.65 -0.22
CA GLY A 243 -12.64 -25.62 -0.13
C GLY A 243 -11.96 -25.49 -1.49
N ASN A 244 -12.43 -26.22 -2.51
CA ASN A 244 -11.92 -26.05 -3.88
C ASN A 244 -12.17 -24.66 -4.45
N PHE A 245 -13.36 -24.11 -4.23
CA PHE A 245 -13.70 -22.78 -4.72
C PHE A 245 -12.84 -21.69 -4.06
N VAL A 246 -12.68 -21.75 -2.74
CA VAL A 246 -11.84 -20.82 -1.99
C VAL A 246 -10.37 -20.96 -2.39
N MET A 247 -9.85 -22.18 -2.53
CA MET A 247 -8.47 -22.38 -3.02
C MET A 247 -8.26 -21.86 -4.44
N LEU A 248 -9.24 -22.04 -5.33
CA LEU A 248 -9.20 -21.54 -6.70
C LEU A 248 -9.14 -20.00 -6.74
N ILE A 249 -9.93 -19.32 -5.92
CA ILE A 249 -9.86 -17.85 -5.77
C ILE A 249 -8.48 -17.43 -5.26
N GLY A 250 -7.97 -18.08 -4.20
CA GLY A 250 -6.65 -17.76 -3.66
C GLY A 250 -5.53 -17.97 -4.69
N PHE A 251 -5.60 -19.04 -5.48
CA PHE A 251 -4.68 -19.30 -6.58
C PHE A 251 -4.78 -18.24 -7.69
N ALA A 252 -6.00 -17.86 -8.08
CA ALA A 252 -6.24 -16.78 -9.03
C ALA A 252 -5.57 -15.47 -8.60
N MET A 253 -5.72 -15.10 -7.33
CA MET A 253 -5.12 -13.90 -6.76
C MET A 253 -3.58 -13.91 -6.85
N LEU A 254 -2.95 -15.09 -6.70
CA LEU A 254 -1.50 -15.24 -6.88
C LEU A 254 -1.09 -15.13 -8.35
N VAL A 255 -1.84 -15.74 -9.27
CA VAL A 255 -1.52 -15.73 -10.71
C VAL A 255 -1.64 -14.32 -11.29
N VAL A 256 -2.68 -13.57 -10.92
CA VAL A 256 -2.89 -12.19 -11.40
C VAL A 256 -1.70 -11.26 -11.10
N GLN A 257 -0.87 -11.56 -10.10
CA GLN A 257 0.35 -10.79 -9.82
C GLN A 257 1.39 -10.83 -10.94
N PHE A 258 1.45 -11.94 -11.68
CA PHE A 258 2.46 -12.19 -12.70
C PHE A 258 2.01 -11.78 -14.09
N PHE A 259 0.70 -11.66 -14.32
CA PHE A 259 0.14 -11.31 -15.62
C PHE A 259 -0.53 -9.93 -15.57
N ALA A 260 -0.12 -9.00 -16.44
CA ALA A 260 -0.75 -7.68 -16.61
C ALA A 260 -2.24 -7.80 -16.99
N LEU A 261 -2.99 -6.69 -17.11
CA LEU A 261 -4.43 -6.60 -17.43
C LEU A 261 -4.97 -7.64 -18.45
N ARG A 262 -4.16 -8.06 -19.42
CA ARG A 262 -4.48 -9.12 -20.38
C ARG A 262 -4.70 -10.51 -19.75
N GLY A 263 -4.02 -10.83 -18.66
CA GLY A 263 -4.17 -12.08 -17.91
C GLY A 263 -5.50 -12.18 -17.13
N ILE A 264 -6.05 -11.05 -16.68
CA ILE A 264 -7.36 -11.02 -16.00
C ILE A 264 -8.47 -11.48 -16.94
N ILE A 265 -8.40 -11.06 -18.21
CA ILE A 265 -9.38 -11.44 -19.24
C ILE A 265 -9.30 -12.94 -19.54
N VAL A 266 -8.08 -13.47 -19.74
CA VAL A 266 -7.88 -14.90 -20.00
C VAL A 266 -8.34 -15.75 -18.81
N PHE A 267 -8.03 -15.33 -17.58
CA PHE A 267 -8.44 -16.03 -16.37
C PHE A 267 -9.96 -16.00 -16.16
N GLY A 268 -10.59 -14.84 -16.36
CA GLY A 268 -12.05 -14.69 -16.27
C GLY A 268 -12.78 -15.58 -17.28
N VAL A 269 -12.30 -15.66 -18.52
CA VAL A 269 -12.86 -16.53 -19.56
C VAL A 269 -12.67 -18.01 -19.21
N ALA A 270 -11.54 -18.41 -18.63
CA ALA A 270 -11.30 -19.79 -18.21
C ALA A 270 -12.15 -20.21 -16.98
N MET A 271 -12.50 -19.27 -16.11
CA MET A 271 -13.31 -19.52 -14.91
C MET A 271 -14.75 -19.91 -15.23
N ILE A 272 -15.34 -19.36 -16.29
CA ILE A 272 -16.74 -19.64 -16.67
C ILE A 272 -16.97 -21.15 -16.96
N PRO A 273 -16.23 -21.81 -17.87
CA PRO A 273 -16.43 -23.24 -18.14
C PRO A 273 -16.05 -24.12 -16.94
N LEU A 274 -15.07 -23.72 -16.12
CA LEU A 274 -14.71 -24.46 -14.90
C LEU A 274 -15.83 -24.42 -13.86
N SER A 275 -16.50 -23.28 -13.73
CA SER A 275 -17.66 -23.10 -12.86
C SER A 275 -18.85 -23.94 -13.34
N ILE A 276 -19.11 -23.93 -14.65
CA ILE A 276 -20.16 -24.75 -15.29
C ILE A 276 -19.87 -26.24 -15.08
N TYR A 277 -18.63 -26.68 -15.27
CA TYR A 277 -18.22 -28.05 -15.04
C TYR A 277 -18.38 -28.48 -13.58
N ALA A 278 -18.00 -27.61 -12.63
CA ALA A 278 -18.17 -27.86 -11.21
C ALA A 278 -19.66 -28.03 -10.83
N ILE A 279 -20.54 -27.14 -11.32
CA ILE A 279 -21.98 -27.22 -11.10
C ILE A 279 -22.56 -28.50 -11.72
N HIS A 280 -22.16 -28.84 -12.95
CA HIS A 280 -22.65 -30.05 -13.61
C HIS A 280 -22.22 -31.33 -12.89
N ARG A 281 -21.01 -31.35 -12.32
CA ARG A 281 -20.52 -32.46 -11.52
C ARG A 281 -21.25 -32.58 -10.17
N MET A 282 -21.68 -31.46 -9.58
CA MET A 282 -22.49 -31.45 -8.36
C MET A 282 -23.88 -32.02 -8.57
N ASN A 283 -24.52 -31.78 -9.72
CA ASN A 283 -25.82 -32.37 -10.03
C ASN A 283 -25.80 -33.91 -10.19
N LYS A 284 -24.62 -34.53 -10.22
CA LYS A 284 -24.44 -35.99 -10.33
C LYS A 284 -24.06 -36.66 -9.00
N LEU A 285 -23.84 -35.89 -7.94
CA LEU A 285 -23.56 -36.36 -6.57
C LEU A 285 -24.83 -36.23 -5.73
#